data_AF-A0A182EW21-F1
#
_entry.id   AF-A0A182EW21-F1
#
_cell.length_a   1.000
_cell.length_b   1.000
_cell.length_c   1.000
_cell.angle_alpha   90.00
_cell.angle_beta   90.00
_cell.angle_gamma   90.00
#
_symmetry.space_group_name_H-M   'P 1'
#
loop_
_entity.id
_entity.type
_entity.pdbx_description
1 polymer ?
#
loop_
_entity_poly.entity_id
_entity_poly.type
_entity_poly.pdbx_seq_one_letter_code
_entity_poly.pdbx_strand_id
1 'polypeptide(L)'
;MECLRLFVDSLSVIRPVSNDVLSDLMQERALEERHQMTSKQKQRLINVISFDGGGIRGLILLQILLHIEQLLGHSIMEHFQWLCGTSTGAIIALGLVKGSLISYL
;
A
#
# COMPACT_ATOMS: atom_id res chain seq x y z
N MET A 1 -6.20 17.47 9.86
CA MET A 1 -4.88 17.37 9.19
C MET A 1 -3.69 17.60 10.13
N GLU A 2 -3.83 18.14 11.34
CA GLU A 2 -2.69 18.32 12.29
C GLU A 2 -2.26 17.03 13.01
N CYS A 3 -3.19 16.10 13.27
CA CYS A 3 -2.91 14.85 13.98
C CYS A 3 -1.89 13.93 13.29
N LEU A 4 -1.69 14.05 11.98
CA LEU A 4 -0.67 13.30 11.25
C LEU A 4 0.69 13.96 11.29
N ARG A 5 0.77 15.29 11.47
CA ARG A 5 2.07 15.97 11.64
C ARG A 5 2.80 15.45 12.87
N LEU A 6 2.05 15.12 13.93
CA LEU A 6 2.58 14.45 15.12
C LEU A 6 3.23 13.09 14.85
N PHE A 7 2.84 12.38 13.78
CA PHE A 7 3.46 11.14 13.34
C PHE A 7 4.53 11.36 12.27
N VAL A 8 4.42 12.43 11.47
CA VAL A 8 5.36 12.78 10.40
C VAL A 8 6.68 13.32 10.95
N ASP A 9 6.66 14.11 12.03
CA ASP A 9 7.89 14.65 12.63
C ASP A 9 8.76 13.56 13.29
N SER A 10 8.22 12.35 13.48
CA SER A 10 8.96 11.18 13.96
C SER A 10 9.56 10.33 12.83
N LEU A 11 9.44 10.75 11.56
CA LEU A 11 10.00 10.03 10.38
C LEU A 11 11.48 10.30 10.12
N SER A 12 12.20 11.00 11.02
CA SER A 12 13.67 11.01 10.97
C SER A 12 14.17 9.60 11.32
N VAL A 13 14.35 8.80 10.27
CA VAL A 13 14.74 7.40 10.26
C VAL A 13 13.61 6.47 10.69
N ILE A 14 12.82 5.99 9.72
CA ILE A 14 12.30 4.61 9.81
C ILE A 14 13.55 3.73 9.84
N ARG A 15 14.09 3.49 11.04
CA ARG A 15 14.96 2.34 11.23
C ARG A 15 14.04 1.13 11.05
N PRO A 16 14.41 0.13 10.23
CA PRO A 16 13.64 -1.11 10.20
C PRO A 16 13.46 -1.55 11.65
N VAL A 17 12.21 -1.67 12.08
CA VAL A 17 11.88 -2.12 13.43
C VAL A 17 12.47 -3.52 13.52
N SER A 18 13.54 -3.62 14.29
CA SER A 18 14.40 -4.78 14.42
C SER A 18 13.63 -5.94 15.05
N ASN A 19 12.85 -6.66 14.27
CA ASN A 19 12.30 -7.96 14.69
C ASN A 19 12.30 -9.04 13.60
N ASP A 20 12.47 -8.75 12.30
CA ASP A 20 12.57 -9.79 11.26
C ASP A 20 13.51 -9.42 10.10
N VAL A 21 14.82 -9.39 10.37
CA VAL A 21 15.88 -9.16 9.35
C VAL A 21 15.69 -10.07 8.12
N LEU A 22 15.19 -11.28 8.33
CA LEU A 22 14.93 -12.22 7.26
C LEU A 22 13.84 -11.72 6.30
N SER A 23 12.77 -11.12 6.82
CA SER A 23 11.67 -10.59 6.00
C SER A 23 12.15 -9.43 5.13
N ASP A 24 12.96 -8.53 5.70
CA ASP A 24 13.54 -7.40 4.97
C ASP A 24 14.44 -7.90 3.82
N LEU A 25 15.33 -8.87 4.10
CA LEU A 25 16.20 -9.48 3.09
C LEU A 25 15.41 -10.22 2.01
N MET A 26 14.31 -10.90 2.38
CA MET A 26 13.44 -11.58 1.42
C MET A 26 12.76 -10.57 0.49
N GLN A 27 12.31 -9.43 1.01
CA GLN A 27 11.75 -8.36 0.18
C GLN A 27 12.80 -7.74 -0.74
N GLU A 28 14.00 -7.46 -0.23
CA GLU A 28 15.10 -6.91 -1.05
C GLU A 28 15.44 -7.85 -2.22
N ARG A 29 15.61 -9.15 -1.95
CA ARG A 29 15.84 -10.15 -3.01
C ARG A 29 14.70 -10.23 -4.01
N ALA A 30 13.45 -10.21 -3.55
CA ALA A 30 12.29 -10.24 -4.45
C ALA A 30 12.26 -9.02 -5.39
N LEU A 31 12.69 -7.85 -4.91
CA LEU A 31 12.83 -6.65 -5.74
C LEU A 31 13.96 -6.81 -6.76
N GLU A 32 15.13 -7.29 -6.33
CA GLU A 32 16.26 -7.54 -7.24
C GLU A 32 15.89 -8.53 -8.34
N GLU A 33 15.24 -9.64 -7.99
CA GLU A 33 14.72 -10.62 -8.95
C GLU A 33 13.76 -9.97 -9.94
N ARG A 34 12.81 -9.17 -9.45
CA ARG A 34 11.87 -8.43 -10.29
C ARG A 34 12.58 -7.44 -11.22
N HIS A 35 13.66 -6.79 -10.80
CA HIS A 35 14.44 -5.90 -11.65
C HIS A 35 15.10 -6.66 -12.81
N GLN A 36 15.68 -7.83 -12.53
CA GLN A 36 16.36 -8.68 -13.49
C GLN A 36 15.41 -9.41 -14.47
N MET A 37 14.09 -9.46 -14.18
CA MET A 37 13.12 -10.07 -15.09
C MET A 37 13.03 -9.36 -16.44
N THR A 38 12.94 -10.17 -17.50
CA THR A 38 12.67 -9.71 -18.87
C THR A 38 11.27 -9.10 -18.97
N SER A 39 11.03 -8.26 -19.99
CA SER A 39 9.72 -7.65 -20.23
C SER A 39 8.61 -8.70 -20.40
N LYS A 40 8.91 -9.84 -21.05
CA LYS A 40 7.96 -10.96 -21.23
C LYS A 40 7.62 -11.65 -19.90
N GLN A 41 8.57 -11.73 -18.96
CA GLN A 41 8.31 -12.25 -17.61
C GLN A 41 7.51 -11.24 -16.79
N LYS A 42 7.86 -9.95 -16.84
CA LYS A 42 7.14 -8.88 -16.14
C LYS A 42 5.66 -8.80 -16.55
N GLN A 43 5.36 -8.98 -17.85
CA GLN A 43 3.99 -9.03 -18.37
C GLN A 43 3.14 -10.20 -17.83
N ARG A 44 3.78 -11.24 -17.28
CA ARG A 44 3.08 -12.38 -16.67
C ARG A 44 2.85 -12.19 -15.17
N LEU A 45 3.42 -11.15 -14.56
CA LEU A 45 3.21 -10.86 -13.15
C LEU A 45 1.83 -10.25 -12.94
N ILE A 46 1.24 -10.61 -11.80
CA ILE A 46 -0.03 -10.06 -11.34
C ILE A 46 0.25 -9.37 -10.01
N ASN A 47 0.02 -8.06 -9.97
CA ASN A 47 0.11 -7.29 -8.74
C ASN A 47 -1.23 -7.37 -7.99
N VAL A 48 -1.16 -7.76 -6.72
CA VAL A 48 -2.32 -7.88 -5.82
C VAL A 48 -2.10 -6.99 -4.61
N ILE A 49 -3.13 -6.29 -4.17
CA ILE A 49 -3.14 -5.54 -2.91
C ILE A 49 -4.22 -6.10 -1.97
N SER A 50 -3.88 -6.26 -0.69
CA SER A 50 -4.78 -6.79 0.35
C SER A 50 -4.97 -5.78 1.46
N PHE A 51 -6.21 -5.66 1.95
CA PHE A 51 -6.58 -4.77 3.04
C PHE A 51 -7.14 -5.54 4.23
N ASP A 52 -6.46 -5.43 5.36
CA ASP A 52 -6.91 -6.04 6.60
C ASP A 52 -8.15 -5.35 7.17
N GLY A 53 -8.99 -6.13 7.84
CA GLY A 53 -10.09 -5.63 8.65
C GLY A 53 -9.61 -4.94 9.92
N GLY A 54 -10.41 -4.02 10.45
CA GLY A 54 -10.03 -3.31 11.66
C GLY A 54 -11.10 -2.40 12.27
N GLY A 55 -12.35 -2.49 11.80
CA GLY A 55 -13.41 -1.59 12.22
C GLY A 55 -13.03 -0.14 11.95
N ILE A 56 -13.14 0.71 12.96
CA ILE A 56 -12.77 2.14 12.85
C ILE A 56 -11.29 2.36 12.50
N ARG A 57 -10.39 1.40 12.80
CA ARG A 57 -8.97 1.52 12.43
C ARG A 57 -8.73 1.53 10.92
N GLY A 58 -9.73 1.17 10.11
CA GLY A 58 -9.67 1.35 8.66
C GLY A 58 -9.40 2.80 8.24
N LEU A 59 -9.70 3.80 9.09
CA LEU A 59 -9.32 5.19 8.85
C LEU A 59 -7.80 5.39 8.74
N ILE A 60 -7.00 4.61 9.49
CA ILE A 60 -5.53 4.65 9.39
C ILE A 60 -5.10 4.14 8.00
N LEU A 61 -5.69 3.02 7.56
CA LEU A 61 -5.42 2.46 6.24
C LEU A 61 -5.78 3.46 5.12
N LEU A 62 -6.93 4.15 5.24
CA LEU A 62 -7.31 5.19 4.29
C LEU A 62 -6.28 6.33 4.24
N GLN A 63 -5.79 6.75 5.40
CA GLN A 63 -4.79 7.80 5.44
C GLN A 63 -3.47 7.40 4.79
N ILE A 64 -3.05 6.14 4.99
CA ILE A 64 -1.87 5.57 4.33
C ILE A 64 -2.08 5.55 2.81
N LEU A 65 -3.25 5.09 2.35
CA LEU A 65 -3.59 5.04 0.93
C LEU A 65 -3.59 6.43 0.29
N LEU A 66 -4.17 7.43 0.96
CA LEU A 66 -4.16 8.82 0.51
C LEU A 66 -2.73 9.35 0.38
N HIS A 67 -1.88 9.07 1.37
CA HIS A 67 -0.49 9.52 1.31
C HIS A 67 0.30 8.83 0.19
N ILE A 68 0.09 7.52 -0.02
CA ILE A 68 0.70 6.78 -1.13
C ILE A 68 0.25 7.37 -2.48
N GLU A 69 -1.04 7.62 -2.66
CA GLU A 69 -1.57 8.20 -3.90
C GLU A 69 -1.01 9.61 -4.16
N GLN A 70 -0.85 10.43 -3.12
CA GLN A 70 -0.17 11.73 -3.21
C GLN A 70 1.28 11.61 -3.66
N LEU A 71 2.02 10.61 -3.16
CA LEU A 71 3.40 10.36 -3.55
C LEU A 71 3.51 9.81 -4.98
N LEU A 72 2.53 9.01 -5.43
CA LEU A 72 2.47 8.51 -6.79
C LEU A 72 2.05 9.59 -7.79
N GLY A 73 1.19 10.52 -7.39
CA GLY A 73 0.64 11.57 -8.26
C GLY A 73 -0.47 11.09 -9.21
N HIS A 74 -0.87 9.82 -9.11
CA HIS A 74 -1.94 9.20 -9.88
C HIS A 74 -2.54 8.03 -9.08
N SER A 75 -3.67 7.48 -9.55
CA SER A 75 -4.43 6.52 -8.74
C SER A 75 -3.63 5.26 -8.44
N ILE A 76 -3.65 4.82 -7.17
CA ILE A 76 -3.02 3.56 -6.76
C ILE A 76 -3.59 2.35 -7.54
N MET A 77 -4.83 2.46 -8.02
CA MET A 77 -5.53 1.43 -8.79
C MET A 77 -4.83 1.08 -10.11
N GLU A 78 -4.03 1.98 -10.68
CA GLU A 78 -3.30 1.73 -11.92
C GLU A 78 -2.19 0.68 -11.78
N HIS A 79 -1.75 0.41 -10.54
CA HIS A 79 -0.64 -0.50 -10.25
C HIS A 79 -1.08 -1.93 -9.91
N PHE A 80 -2.36 -2.16 -9.60
CA PHE A 80 -2.87 -3.43 -9.06
C PHE A 80 -3.98 -4.01 -9.93
N GLN A 81 -3.88 -5.30 -10.26
CA GLN A 81 -4.90 -6.02 -11.02
C GLN A 81 -5.95 -6.66 -10.12
N TRP A 82 -5.57 -7.00 -8.89
CA TRP A 82 -6.48 -7.60 -7.91
C TRP A 82 -6.45 -6.83 -6.60
N LEU A 83 -7.64 -6.68 -6.05
CA LEU A 83 -7.86 -6.11 -4.73
C LEU A 83 -8.57 -7.15 -3.89
N CYS A 84 -8.08 -7.36 -2.70
CA CYS A 84 -8.77 -8.14 -1.69
C CYS A 84 -8.84 -7.37 -0.37
N GLY A 85 -9.80 -7.73 0.46
CA GLY A 85 -9.87 -7.19 1.80
C GLY A 85 -10.89 -7.92 2.65
N THR A 86 -10.79 -7.75 3.96
CA THR A 86 -11.70 -8.37 4.94
C THR A 86 -12.41 -7.29 5.76
N SER A 87 -13.71 -7.48 6.03
CA SER A 87 -14.52 -6.52 6.81
C SER A 87 -14.37 -5.08 6.29
N THR A 88 -13.92 -4.12 7.10
CA THR A 88 -13.63 -2.74 6.68
C THR A 88 -12.69 -2.66 5.49
N GLY A 89 -11.66 -3.52 5.41
CA GLY A 89 -10.75 -3.57 4.27
C GLY A 89 -11.46 -3.92 2.95
N ALA A 90 -12.49 -4.78 3.00
CA ALA A 90 -13.31 -5.09 1.83
C ALA A 90 -14.16 -3.88 1.39
N ILE A 91 -14.71 -3.13 2.34
CA ILE A 91 -15.46 -1.90 2.06
C ILE A 91 -14.54 -0.86 1.40
N ILE A 92 -13.31 -0.71 1.90
CA ILE A 92 -12.30 0.18 1.31
C ILE A 92 -11.95 -0.29 -0.11
N ALA A 93 -11.66 -1.58 -0.30
CA ALA A 93 -11.39 -2.15 -1.63
C ALA A 93 -12.50 -1.81 -2.64
N LEU A 94 -13.76 -2.02 -2.26
CA LEU A 94 -14.92 -1.70 -3.10
C LEU A 94 -15.03 -0.20 -3.41
N GLY A 95 -14.75 0.66 -2.42
CA GLY A 95 -14.73 2.11 -2.60
C GLY A 95 -13.67 2.58 -3.60
N LEU A 96 -12.48 1.97 -3.56
CA LEU A 96 -11.39 2.24 -4.50
C LEU A 96 -11.76 1.81 -5.92
N VAL A 97 -12.32 0.60 -6.09
CA VAL A 97 -12.77 0.11 -7.41
C VAL A 97 -13.85 1.01 -8.02
N LYS A 98 -14.75 1.56 -7.18
CA LYS A 98 -15.78 2.50 -7.63
C LYS A 98 -15.22 3.88 -8.00
N GLY A 99 -13.96 4.19 -7.68
CA GLY A 99 -13.36 5.52 -7.87
C GLY A 99 -13.99 6.60 -6.99
N SER A 100 -14.68 6.21 -5.91
CA SER A 100 -15.51 7.13 -5.10
C SER A 100 -14.88 7.50 -3.76
N LEU A 101 -13.74 6.91 -3.39
CA LEU A 101 -13.25 7.00 -2.02
C LEU A 101 -12.11 8.00 -1.83
N ILE A 102 -11.12 8.00 -2.72
CA ILE A 102 -9.94 8.87 -2.58
C ILE A 102 -10.21 10.28 -3.13
N SER A 103 -10.92 10.40 -4.25
CA SER A 103 -11.22 11.72 -4.84
C SER A 103 -12.13 12.62 -4.00
N TYR A 104 -12.76 12.07 -2.95
CA TYR A 104 -13.70 12.79 -2.07
C TYR A 104 -13.11 13.13 -0.69
N LEU A 105 -11.85 12.77 -0.43
CA LEU A 105 -11.13 12.99 0.84
C LEU A 105 -9.93 13.91 0.62
#